data_AF-A0A1G0T7W4-F1
#
_entry.id   AF-A0A1G0T7W4-F1
#
_cell.length_a   1.000
_cell.length_b   1.000
_cell.length_c   1.000
_cell.angle_alpha   90.00
_cell.angle_beta   90.00
_cell.angle_gamma   90.00
#
_symmetry.space_group_name_H-M   'P 1'
#
loop_
_entity.id
_entity.type
_entity.pdbx_description
1 polymer ?
#
loop_
_entity_poly.entity_id
_entity_poly.type
_entity_poly.pdbx_seq_one_letter_code
_entity_poly.pdbx_strand_id
1 'polypeptide(L)'
;MKIFDLSIAYNWEYDIDFISLLEKNLQEAGLSTYVIHQNNVLEVKEDLLQKKLAFNCYIDRAWDVDERFEEIGKILQRRKTRIFNPYKQVLHAIDKASMHLEFISAGLNVPYSIIIPPYSQKKDVKLSLEDLAILGRPFILNLAILPAVELVL
;
A
#
# COMPACT_ATOMS: atom_id res chain seq x y z
N MET A 1 6.45 7.08 28.86
CA MET A 1 6.45 6.90 27.39
C MET A 1 6.98 5.52 27.10
N LYS A 2 6.19 4.66 26.44
CA LYS A 2 6.62 3.34 25.96
C LYS A 2 7.12 3.48 24.52
N ILE A 3 8.23 2.85 24.20
CA ILE A 3 8.82 2.85 22.86
C ILE A 3 8.91 1.41 22.38
N PHE A 4 8.48 1.16 21.14
CA PHE A 4 8.65 -0.14 20.47
C PHE A 4 9.53 0.00 19.23
N ASP A 5 10.23 -1.07 18.88
CA ASP A 5 11.15 -1.08 17.75
C ASP A 5 10.41 -1.08 16.41
N LEU A 6 9.35 -1.89 16.31
CA LEU A 6 8.50 -1.95 15.12
C LEU A 6 7.02 -1.92 15.50
N SER A 7 6.29 -0.95 14.99
CA SER A 7 4.82 -1.04 14.93
C SER A 7 4.35 -1.54 13.57
N ILE A 8 3.27 -2.32 13.58
CA ILE A 8 2.71 -2.93 12.37
C ILE A 8 1.20 -2.69 12.35
N ALA A 9 0.73 -1.94 11.36
CA ALA A 9 -0.69 -1.74 11.11
C ALA A 9 -1.16 -2.66 9.99
N TYR A 10 -2.23 -3.41 10.25
CA TYR A 10 -2.94 -4.20 9.23
C TYR A 10 -4.42 -4.29 9.57
N ASN A 11 -5.26 -4.52 8.57
CA ASN A 11 -6.70 -4.71 8.76
C ASN A 11 -7.29 -5.88 7.96
N TRP A 12 -6.46 -6.58 7.19
CA TRP A 12 -6.86 -7.69 6.33
C TRP A 12 -6.53 -9.03 6.99
N GLU A 13 -7.49 -9.95 7.03
CA GLU A 13 -7.34 -11.25 7.70
C GLU A 13 -6.24 -12.13 7.10
N TYR A 14 -5.95 -11.99 5.81
CA TYR A 14 -4.94 -12.78 5.12
C TYR A 14 -3.50 -12.37 5.45
N ASP A 15 -3.30 -11.21 6.11
CA ASP A 15 -1.99 -10.80 6.60
C ASP A 15 -1.60 -11.51 7.92
N ILE A 16 -2.53 -12.20 8.62
CA ILE A 16 -2.30 -12.74 9.97
C ILE A 16 -1.04 -13.62 10.06
N ASP A 17 -0.84 -14.54 9.12
CA ASP A 17 0.32 -15.45 9.14
C ASP A 17 1.63 -14.68 8.92
N PHE A 18 1.61 -13.67 8.04
CA PHE A 18 2.75 -12.81 7.79
C PHE A 18 3.11 -11.98 9.03
N ILE A 19 2.11 -11.37 9.68
CA ILE A 19 2.32 -10.58 10.90
C ILE A 19 2.83 -11.46 12.03
N SER A 20 2.22 -12.63 12.24
CA SER A 20 2.62 -13.56 13.30
C SER A 20 4.06 -14.05 13.12
N LEU A 21 4.46 -14.37 11.89
CA LEU A 21 5.83 -14.77 11.58
C LEU A 21 6.82 -13.62 11.77
N LEU A 22 6.45 -12.40 11.37
CA LEU A 22 7.28 -11.21 11.51
C LEU A 22 7.50 -10.89 13.00
N GLU A 23 6.43 -10.87 13.80
CA GLU A 23 6.51 -10.63 15.24
C GLU A 23 7.37 -11.67 15.93
N LYS A 24 7.14 -12.96 15.65
CA LYS A 24 7.92 -14.06 16.23
C LYS A 24 9.42 -13.87 15.98
N ASN A 25 9.82 -13.68 14.72
CA ASN A 25 11.24 -13.55 14.37
C ASN A 25 11.90 -12.33 15.01
N LEU A 26 11.19 -11.20 15.09
CA LEU A 26 11.71 -9.98 15.70
C LEU A 26 11.84 -10.11 17.21
N GLN A 27 10.83 -10.70 17.87
CA GLN A 27 10.84 -10.95 19.31
C GLN A 27 11.92 -11.97 19.70
N GLU A 28 12.12 -13.02 18.90
CA GLU A 28 13.24 -13.97 19.06
C GLU A 28 14.62 -13.30 18.92
N ALA A 29 14.70 -12.23 18.12
CA ALA A 29 15.89 -11.37 18.01
C ALA A 29 15.98 -10.29 19.11
N GLY A 30 15.06 -10.26 20.08
CA GLY A 30 15.05 -9.31 21.19
C GLY A 30 14.47 -7.93 20.85
N LEU A 31 13.79 -7.79 19.70
CA LEU A 31 13.14 -6.55 19.27
C LEU A 31 11.67 -6.52 19.71
N SER A 32 11.21 -5.36 20.15
CA SER A 32 9.85 -5.14 20.61
C SER A 32 8.91 -4.79 19.45
N THR A 33 7.77 -5.47 19.37
CA THR A 33 6.73 -5.22 18.36
C THR A 33 5.44 -4.65 18.96
N TYR A 34 4.69 -3.90 18.16
CA TYR A 34 3.37 -3.39 18.53
C TYR A 34 2.40 -3.48 17.35
N VAL A 35 1.37 -4.30 17.47
CA VAL A 35 0.34 -4.46 16.44
C VAL A 35 -0.78 -3.44 16.61
N ILE A 36 -1.13 -2.78 15.50
CA ILE A 36 -2.24 -1.86 15.38
C ILE A 36 -3.28 -2.51 14.46
N HIS A 37 -4.49 -2.68 14.97
CA HIS A 37 -5.61 -3.30 14.29
C HIS A 37 -6.88 -2.43 14.48
N GLN A 38 -7.97 -2.78 13.81
CA GLN A 38 -9.22 -2.01 13.81
C GLN A 38 -9.80 -1.75 15.21
N ASN A 39 -9.50 -2.61 16.19
CA ASN A 39 -10.01 -2.53 17.56
C ASN A 39 -9.21 -1.58 18.47
N ASN A 40 -7.95 -1.26 18.13
CA ASN A 40 -7.09 -0.41 18.96
C ASN A 40 -6.58 0.85 18.24
N VAL A 41 -6.86 1.01 16.94
CA VAL A 41 -6.38 2.16 16.12
C VAL A 41 -6.68 3.52 16.75
N LEU A 42 -7.87 3.70 17.34
CA LEU A 42 -8.26 4.96 17.98
C LEU A 42 -7.50 5.22 19.29
N GLU A 43 -7.30 4.17 20.10
CA GLU A 43 -6.52 4.26 21.34
C GLU A 43 -5.05 4.59 21.02
N VAL A 44 -4.48 3.91 20.02
CA VAL A 44 -3.10 4.14 19.57
C VAL A 44 -2.90 5.56 19.07
N LYS A 45 -3.84 6.09 18.28
CA LYS A 45 -3.82 7.49 17.84
C LYS A 45 -3.74 8.44 19.04
N GLU A 46 -4.59 8.25 20.04
CA GLU A 46 -4.63 9.10 21.23
C GLU A 46 -3.34 8.98 22.05
N ASP A 47 -2.85 7.77 22.27
CA ASP A 47 -1.60 7.51 22.99
C ASP A 47 -0.37 8.09 22.27
N LEU A 48 -0.38 8.07 20.94
CA LEU A 48 0.60 8.79 20.13
C LEU A 48 0.47 10.29 20.40
N LEU A 49 -0.69 10.91 20.23
CA LEU A 49 -0.92 12.36 20.44
C LEU A 49 -0.46 12.82 21.83
N GLN A 50 -0.80 12.06 22.87
CA GLN A 50 -0.42 12.33 24.27
C GLN A 50 1.04 11.99 24.60
N LYS A 51 1.83 11.51 23.64
CA LYS A 51 3.24 11.09 23.81
C LYS A 51 3.42 9.97 24.86
N LYS A 52 2.39 9.15 25.04
CA LYS A 52 2.45 7.93 25.86
C LYS A 52 3.12 6.79 25.12
N LEU A 53 2.98 6.77 23.78
CA LEU A 53 3.51 5.75 22.88
C LEU A 53 4.41 6.38 21.80
N ALA A 54 5.44 5.64 21.38
CA ALA A 54 6.33 5.98 20.28
C ALA A 54 6.89 4.73 19.61
N PHE A 55 7.32 4.88 18.35
CA PHE A 55 7.84 3.78 17.52
C PHE A 55 9.11 4.21 16.78
N ASN A 56 10.10 3.32 16.74
CA ASN A 56 11.32 3.53 15.96
C ASN A 56 11.04 3.32 14.46
N CYS A 57 10.35 2.23 14.13
CA CYS A 57 9.90 1.91 12.78
C CYS A 57 8.39 1.63 12.71
N TYR A 58 7.81 1.80 11.52
CA TYR A 58 6.39 1.55 11.25
C TYR A 58 6.20 0.87 9.89
N ILE A 59 5.40 -0.19 9.85
CA ILE A 59 4.88 -0.81 8.62
C ILE A 59 3.38 -0.54 8.58
N ASP A 60 2.91 0.04 7.49
CA ASP A 60 1.50 0.31 7.25
C ASP A 60 0.97 -0.57 6.10
N ARG A 61 0.02 -1.44 6.41
CA ARG A 61 -0.70 -2.29 5.45
C ARG A 61 -2.22 -2.06 5.49
N ALA A 62 -2.66 -0.97 6.10
CA ALA A 62 -4.09 -0.70 6.32
C ALA A 62 -4.55 0.68 5.86
N TRP A 63 -3.64 1.65 5.66
CA TRP A 63 -4.02 3.02 5.31
C TRP A 63 -4.76 3.15 3.98
N ASP A 64 -4.49 2.25 3.04
CA ASP A 64 -5.05 2.25 1.69
C ASP A 64 -6.48 1.71 1.65
N VAL A 65 -7.03 1.30 2.78
CA VAL A 65 -8.39 0.77 2.91
C VAL A 65 -9.15 1.37 4.09
N ASP A 66 -8.47 2.00 5.05
CA ASP A 66 -9.07 2.61 6.23
C ASP A 66 -8.34 3.89 6.68
N GLU A 67 -9.04 5.03 6.54
CA GLU A 67 -8.53 6.37 6.82
C GLU A 67 -8.04 6.57 8.27
N ARG A 68 -8.53 5.76 9.23
CA ARG A 68 -8.11 5.83 10.64
C ARG A 68 -6.61 5.53 10.79
N PHE A 69 -6.06 4.69 9.92
CA PHE A 69 -4.63 4.37 9.89
C PHE A 69 -3.81 5.47 9.23
N GLU A 70 -4.38 6.20 8.27
CA GLU A 70 -3.71 7.34 7.63
C GLU A 70 -3.35 8.43 8.66
N GLU A 71 -4.21 8.67 9.65
CA GLU A 71 -3.94 9.62 10.73
C GLU A 71 -2.74 9.22 11.60
N ILE A 72 -2.59 7.93 11.92
CA ILE A 72 -1.41 7.39 12.63
C ILE A 72 -0.16 7.62 11.77
N GLY A 73 -0.23 7.27 10.49
CA GLY A 73 0.81 7.52 9.51
C GLY A 73 1.30 8.96 9.50
N LYS A 74 0.36 9.91 9.39
CA LYS A 74 0.63 11.35 9.42
C LYS A 74 1.33 11.78 10.71
N ILE A 75 0.90 11.27 11.87
CA ILE A 75 1.54 11.57 13.16
C ILE A 75 2.99 11.06 13.18
N LEU A 76 3.22 9.83 12.76
CA LEU A 76 4.53 9.19 12.75
C LEU A 76 5.50 9.83 11.76
N GLN A 77 5.00 10.23 10.59
CA GLN A 77 5.79 10.97 9.59
C GLN A 77 6.27 12.33 10.15
N ARG A 78 5.40 13.09 10.83
CA ARG A 78 5.78 14.34 11.51
C ARG A 78 6.83 14.11 12.60
N ARG A 79 6.81 12.95 13.25
CA ARG A 79 7.79 12.53 14.27
C ARG A 79 9.08 11.97 13.71
N LYS A 80 9.21 11.87 12.38
CA LYS A 80 10.37 11.26 11.70
C LYS A 80 10.61 9.79 12.08
N THR A 81 9.55 9.07 12.48
CA THR A 81 9.58 7.61 12.58
C THR A 81 9.94 7.02 11.22
N ARG A 82 10.75 5.96 11.19
CA ARG A 82 11.10 5.29 9.94
C ARG A 82 9.90 4.48 9.44
N ILE A 83 9.24 4.97 8.40
CA ILE A 83 8.13 4.26 7.76
C ILE A 83 8.70 3.39 6.64
N PHE A 84 8.46 2.08 6.73
CA PHE A 84 8.70 1.17 5.61
C PHE A 84 7.65 1.40 4.53
N ASN A 85 8.10 1.52 3.29
CA ASN A 85 7.29 1.95 2.15
C ASN A 85 6.57 3.29 2.42
N PRO A 86 7.30 4.42 2.45
CA PRO A 86 6.69 5.73 2.65
C PRO A 86 5.54 5.97 1.65
N TYR A 87 4.44 6.58 2.11
CA TYR A 87 3.21 6.70 1.30
C TYR A 87 3.40 7.30 -0.10
N LYS A 88 4.30 8.28 -0.26
CA LYS A 88 4.61 8.84 -1.57
C LYS A 88 5.17 7.79 -2.55
N GLN A 89 6.03 6.89 -2.06
CA GLN A 89 6.60 5.81 -2.87
C GLN A 89 5.56 4.73 -3.16
N VAL A 90 4.66 4.43 -2.21
CA VAL A 90 3.54 3.52 -2.42
C VAL A 90 2.62 4.06 -3.52
N LEU A 91 2.17 5.31 -3.41
CA LEU A 91 1.32 5.96 -4.41
C LEU A 91 1.93 5.95 -5.82
N HIS A 92 3.25 6.10 -5.91
CA HIS A 92 3.98 5.98 -7.18
C HIS A 92 3.97 4.54 -7.70
N ALA A 93 4.27 3.56 -6.83
CA ALA A 93 4.39 2.15 -7.22
C ALA A 93 3.06 1.47 -7.57
N ILE A 94 1.93 1.94 -7.02
CA ILE A 94 0.61 1.36 -7.32
C ILE A 94 0.04 1.83 -8.67
N ASP A 95 0.57 2.90 -9.27
CA ASP A 95 0.22 3.31 -10.63
C ASP A 95 0.95 2.43 -11.64
N LYS A 96 0.30 1.32 -12.00
CA LYS A 96 0.83 0.34 -12.94
C LYS A 96 1.04 0.93 -14.33
N ALA A 97 0.28 1.96 -14.73
CA ALA A 97 0.45 2.58 -16.04
C ALA A 97 1.76 3.38 -16.11
N SER A 98 2.01 4.22 -15.10
CA SER A 98 3.27 4.96 -14.97
C SER A 98 4.46 4.01 -14.77
N MET A 99 4.33 3.02 -13.88
CA MET A 99 5.36 2.00 -13.64
C MET A 99 5.71 1.22 -14.92
N HIS A 100 4.72 0.91 -15.76
CA HIS A 100 4.95 0.23 -17.03
C HIS A 100 5.86 1.03 -17.97
N LEU A 101 5.61 2.34 -18.09
CA LEU A 101 6.42 3.23 -18.91
C LEU A 101 7.83 3.43 -18.32
N GLU A 102 7.95 3.48 -17.00
CA GLU A 102 9.25 3.55 -16.30
C GLU A 102 10.10 2.30 -16.55
N PHE A 103 9.49 1.12 -16.51
CA PHE A 103 10.17 -0.14 -16.81
C PHE A 103 10.68 -0.18 -18.25
N ILE A 104 9.86 0.21 -19.24
CA ILE A 104 10.29 0.31 -20.63
C ILE A 104 11.47 1.29 -20.76
N SER A 105 11.36 2.46 -20.14
CA SER A 105 12.40 3.51 -20.19
C SER A 105 13.71 3.06 -19.53
N ALA A 106 13.63 2.18 -18.54
CA ALA A 106 14.78 1.55 -17.88
C ALA A 106 15.33 0.34 -18.65
N GLY A 107 14.75 -0.03 -19.80
CA GLY A 107 15.17 -1.17 -20.61
C GLY A 107 14.68 -2.52 -20.09
N LEU A 108 13.70 -2.54 -19.18
CA LEU A 108 13.06 -3.77 -18.73
C LEU A 108 12.00 -4.22 -19.74
N ASN A 109 12.02 -5.52 -20.05
CA ASN A 109 11.00 -6.11 -20.89
C ASN A 109 9.70 -6.28 -20.09
N VAL A 110 8.61 -5.74 -20.60
CA VAL A 110 7.28 -5.80 -19.99
C VAL A 110 6.25 -6.29 -21.01
N PRO A 111 5.15 -6.95 -20.58
CA PRO A 111 4.12 -7.41 -21.50
C PRO A 111 3.50 -6.25 -22.28
N TYR A 112 3.34 -6.36 -23.59
CA TYR A 112 2.68 -5.32 -24.39
C TYR A 112 1.31 -4.97 -23.79
N SER A 113 1.13 -3.70 -23.43
CA SER A 113 -0.04 -3.20 -22.71
C SER A 113 -0.58 -1.95 -23.39
N ILE A 114 -1.90 -1.88 -23.55
CA ILE A 114 -2.58 -0.70 -24.09
C ILE A 114 -3.22 0.04 -22.91
N ILE A 115 -2.74 1.26 -22.64
CA ILE A 115 -3.29 2.12 -21.58
C ILE A 115 -4.42 2.95 -22.18
N ILE A 116 -5.63 2.81 -21.62
CA ILE A 116 -6.81 3.56 -22.06
C ILE A 116 -7.25 4.55 -20.97
N PRO A 117 -7.81 5.72 -21.35
CA PRO A 117 -8.32 6.68 -20.37
C PRO A 117 -9.53 6.10 -19.61
N PRO A 118 -9.82 6.61 -18.40
CA PRO A 118 -11.00 6.22 -17.66
C PRO A 118 -12.28 6.63 -18.42
N TYR A 119 -13.35 5.84 -18.23
CA TYR A 119 -14.63 6.04 -18.91
C TYR A 119 -15.22 7.44 -18.69
N SER A 120 -15.02 8.03 -17.52
CA SER A 120 -15.46 9.39 -17.17
C SER A 120 -14.83 10.48 -18.06
N GLN A 121 -13.64 10.24 -18.60
CA GLN A 121 -12.94 11.14 -19.51
C GLN A 121 -13.25 10.82 -20.98
N LYS A 122 -13.40 9.53 -21.31
CA LYS A 122 -13.67 9.09 -22.69
C LYS A 122 -14.52 7.83 -22.68
N LYS A 123 -15.79 7.98 -23.07
CA LYS A 123 -16.76 6.86 -23.09
C LYS A 123 -16.45 5.82 -24.16
N ASP A 124 -16.03 6.29 -25.34
CA ASP A 124 -15.73 5.43 -26.48
C ASP A 124 -14.22 5.41 -26.76
N VAL A 125 -13.61 4.26 -26.51
CA VAL A 125 -12.22 3.98 -26.90
C VAL A 125 -12.24 3.06 -28.11
N LYS A 126 -11.72 3.55 -29.25
CA LYS A 126 -11.52 2.73 -30.44
C LYS A 126 -10.10 2.19 -30.42
N LEU A 127 -9.97 0.86 -30.35
CA LEU A 127 -8.71 0.15 -30.56
C LEU A 127 -8.65 -0.34 -31.99
N SER A 128 -7.49 -0.21 -32.65
CA SER A 128 -7.34 -0.71 -34.01
C SER A 128 -7.28 -2.25 -34.01
N LEU A 129 -7.55 -2.86 -35.16
CA LEU A 129 -7.37 -4.30 -35.32
C LEU A 129 -5.90 -4.72 -35.15
N GLU A 130 -4.96 -3.82 -35.47
CA GLU A 130 -3.52 -4.03 -35.30
C GLU A 130 -3.14 -4.07 -33.82
N ASP A 131 -3.64 -3.11 -33.02
CA ASP A 131 -3.42 -3.09 -31.56
C ASP A 131 -3.92 -4.38 -30.91
N LEU A 132 -5.13 -4.84 -31.31
CA LEU A 132 -5.72 -6.08 -30.81
C LEU A 132 -4.97 -7.33 -31.29
N ALA A 133 -4.38 -7.31 -32.49
CA ALA A 133 -3.58 -8.41 -33.00
C ALA A 133 -2.26 -8.56 -32.22
N ILE A 134 -1.62 -7.44 -31.84
CA ILE A 134 -0.38 -7.45 -31.04
C ILE A 134 -0.65 -7.94 -29.62
N LEU A 135 -1.77 -7.53 -29.01
CA LEU A 135 -2.16 -7.97 -27.67
C LEU A 135 -2.38 -9.49 -27.59
N GLY A 136 -2.86 -10.09 -28.68
CA GLY A 136 -3.15 -11.51 -28.77
C GLY A 136 -4.38 -11.94 -27.97
N ARG A 137 -4.68 -13.25 -28.00
CA ARG A 137 -5.77 -13.87 -27.24
C ARG A 137 -5.28 -15.15 -26.54
N PRO A 138 -5.57 -15.36 -25.24
CA PRO A 138 -6.28 -14.45 -24.34
C PRO A 138 -5.43 -13.23 -23.93
N PHE A 139 -6.09 -12.17 -23.46
CA PHE A 139 -5.46 -11.01 -22.83
C PHE A 139 -6.13 -10.69 -21.49
N ILE A 140 -5.47 -9.89 -20.67
CA ILE A 140 -5.91 -9.53 -19.33
C ILE A 140 -6.31 -8.06 -19.30
N LEU A 141 -7.46 -7.76 -18.69
CA LEU A 141 -7.84 -6.40 -18.32
C LEU A 141 -7.55 -6.20 -16.84
N ASN A 142 -6.90 -5.08 -16.50
CA ASN A 142 -6.58 -4.73 -15.13
C ASN A 142 -6.73 -3.22 -14.92
N LEU A 143 -7.02 -2.81 -13.70
CA LEU A 143 -7.00 -1.40 -13.32
C LEU A 143 -5.55 -0.92 -13.24
N ALA A 144 -5.29 0.24 -13.86
CA ALA A 144 -3.99 0.91 -13.82
C ALA A 144 -3.64 1.37 -12.40
N ILE A 145 -4.64 1.87 -11.66
CA ILE A 145 -4.53 2.27 -10.26
C ILE A 145 -5.65 1.57 -9.52
N LEU A 146 -5.35 0.96 -8.37
CA LEU A 146 -6.38 0.48 -7.44
C LEU A 146 -6.85 1.66 -6.59
N PRO A 147 -8.12 2.09 -6.67
CA PRO A 147 -8.64 3.06 -5.72
C PRO A 147 -8.71 2.42 -4.33
N ALA A 148 -8.33 3.19 -3.31
CA ALA A 148 -8.36 2.82 -1.90
C ALA A 148 -9.75 2.41 -1.39
N VAL A 149 -10.81 2.83 -2.08
CA VAL A 149 -12.20 2.60 -1.70
C VAL A 149 -13.01 2.50 -2.98
N GLU A 150 -13.26 1.28 -3.47
CA GLU A 150 -14.43 0.89 -4.29
C GLU A 150 -14.18 -0.50 -4.92
N LEU A 151 -14.36 -1.53 -4.11
CA LEU A 151 -14.73 -2.87 -4.56
C LEU A 151 -15.95 -3.30 -3.73
N VAL A 152 -17.07 -2.62 -3.94
CA VAL A 152 -18.37 -3.18 -3.63
C VAL A 152 -18.81 -3.90 -4.91
N LEU A 153 -18.75 -5.23 -4.87
CA LEU A 153 -19.30 -6.12 -5.90
C LEU A 153 -20.83 -6.04 -5.93
#